data_AF-A0A2X1RRH3-F1
#
_entry.id   AF-A0A2X1RRH3-F1
#
_cell.length_a   1.000
_cell.length_b   1.000
_cell.length_c   1.000
_cell.angle_alpha   90.00
_cell.angle_beta   90.00
_cell.angle_gamma   90.00
#
_symmetry.space_group_name_H-M   'P 1'
#
loop_
_entity.id
_entity.type
_entity.pdbx_description
1 polymer ?
#
loop_
_entity_poly.entity_id
_entity_poly.type
_entity_poly.pdbx_seq_one_letter_code
_entity_poly.pdbx_strand_id
1 'polypeptide(L)' 'MAYLGLQPSLCIFRETCGDQLVIEQNGDIYSCDHYVYPEYKLGNLIETPLIQLLDNNTKQKNFGASKIFSFRTV' A
#
# COMPACT_ATOMS: atom_id res chain seq x y z
N MET A 1 8.77 18.99 -3.81
CA MET A 1 7.51 18.86 -3.04
C MET A 1 7.77 18.95 -1.55
N ALA A 2 8.52 18.03 -0.94
CA ALA A 2 8.79 18.03 0.50
C ALA A 2 9.39 19.34 1.05
N TYR A 3 10.38 19.93 0.36
CA TYR A 3 10.99 21.20 0.77
C TYR A 3 10.02 22.39 0.86
N LEU A 4 8.90 22.32 0.13
CA LEU A 4 7.85 23.34 0.13
C LEU A 4 6.73 23.04 1.15
N GLY A 5 6.93 22.06 2.04
CA GLY A 5 5.90 21.61 3.00
C GLY A 5 4.77 20.78 2.38
N LEU A 6 4.85 20.43 1.09
CA LEU A 6 3.86 19.57 0.43
C LEU A 6 4.16 18.09 0.69
N GLN A 7 3.11 17.26 0.61
CA GLN A 7 3.26 15.82 0.76
C GLN A 7 4.34 15.28 -0.21
N PRO A 8 5.34 14.52 0.30
CA PRO A 8 6.36 13.92 -0.55
C PRO A 8 5.77 12.97 -1.58
N SER A 9 6.37 12.82 -2.76
CA SER A 9 5.93 11.84 -3.77
C SER A 9 6.33 10.40 -3.40
N LEU A 10 7.51 10.23 -2.81
CA LEU A 10 8.01 8.92 -2.39
C LEU A 10 7.41 8.53 -1.03
N CYS A 11 6.86 7.32 -0.94
CA CYS A 11 6.20 6.82 0.27
C CYS A 11 7.13 6.79 1.48
N ILE A 12 8.44 6.59 1.29
CA ILE A 12 9.43 6.51 2.38
C ILE A 12 9.43 7.78 3.24
N PHE A 13 9.17 8.94 2.66
CA PHE A 13 9.14 10.23 3.37
C PHE A 13 7.75 10.64 3.88
N ARG A 14 6.71 9.85 3.61
CA ARG A 14 5.33 10.12 4.08
C ARG A 14 5.10 9.51 5.47
N GLU A 15 4.14 10.00 6.24
CA GLU A 15 3.76 9.39 7.53
C GLU A 15 3.06 8.03 7.35
N THR A 16 2.29 7.88 6.26
CA THR A 16 1.56 6.65 5.89
C THR A 16 1.99 6.16 4.51
N CYS A 17 1.66 4.91 4.19
CA CYS A 17 1.84 4.32 2.85
C CYS A 17 0.53 3.66 2.37
N GLY A 18 0.58 2.87 1.29
CA GLY A 18 -0.54 2.06 0.81
C GLY A 18 -1.15 2.49 -0.54
N ASP A 19 -0.70 3.62 -1.11
CA ASP A 19 -1.17 4.07 -2.43
C ASP A 19 -0.44 3.38 -3.59
N GLN A 20 0.78 2.92 -3.34
CA GLN A 20 1.64 2.26 -4.34
C GLN A 20 1.58 0.74 -4.18
N LEU A 21 0.63 0.14 -4.88
CA LEU A 21 0.43 -1.31 -4.95
C LEU A 21 1.41 -1.94 -5.93
N VAL A 22 1.59 -3.25 -5.81
CA VAL A 22 2.33 -4.05 -6.78
C VAL A 22 1.41 -5.13 -7.36
N ILE A 23 1.59 -5.40 -8.65
CA ILE A 23 0.84 -6.40 -9.39
C ILE A 23 1.86 -7.35 -10.03
N GLU A 24 1.75 -8.63 -9.70
CA GLU A 24 2.57 -9.68 -10.31
C GLU A 24 2.01 -10.11 -11.66
N GLN A 25 2.83 -10.78 -12.48
CA GLN A 25 2.44 -11.20 -13.83
C GLN A 25 1.21 -12.13 -13.87
N ASN A 26 0.97 -12.88 -12.79
CA ASN A 26 -0.20 -13.75 -12.64
C ASN A 26 -1.48 -12.98 -12.25
N GLY A 27 -1.40 -11.66 -12.11
CA GLY A 27 -2.50 -10.79 -11.71
C GLY A 27 -2.63 -10.58 -10.20
N ASP A 28 -1.80 -11.23 -9.38
CA ASP A 28 -1.88 -11.07 -7.93
C ASP A 28 -1.49 -9.64 -7.51
N ILE A 29 -2.31 -9.05 -6.64
CA ILE A 29 -2.09 -7.69 -6.13
C ILE A 29 -1.64 -7.77 -4.68
N TYR A 30 -0.58 -7.04 -4.35
CA TYR A 30 -0.07 -6.93 -2.98
C TYR A 30 0.00 -5.46 -2.53
N SER A 31 0.05 -5.28 -1.21
CA SER A 31 0.01 -3.97 -0.57
C SER A 31 1.15 -3.01 -0.94
N CYS A 32 2.35 -3.53 -1.26
CA CYS A 32 3.57 -2.78 -1.56
C CYS A 32 4.62 -3.75 -2.13
N ASP A 33 5.54 -3.24 -2.96
CA ASP A 33 6.71 -3.95 -3.49
C ASP A 33 7.68 -4.48 -2.41
N HIS A 34 7.68 -3.88 -1.21
CA HIS A 34 8.45 -4.39 -0.06
C HIS A 34 7.75 -5.54 0.70
N TYR A 35 6.48 -5.83 0.38
CA TYR A 35 5.64 -6.77 1.11
C TYR A 35 4.94 -7.76 0.16
N VAL A 36 5.71 -8.38 -0.74
CA VAL A 36 5.21 -9.39 -1.68
C VAL A 36 5.20 -10.77 -1.04
N TYR A 37 4.37 -10.91 0.00
CA TYR A 37 4.16 -12.18 0.71
C TYR A 37 2.66 -12.53 0.78
N PRO A 38 2.29 -13.82 0.91
CA PRO A 38 0.89 -14.25 0.91
C PRO A 38 0.01 -13.50 1.93
N GLU A 39 0.57 -13.11 3.07
CA GLU A 39 -0.14 -12.41 4.15
C GLU A 39 -0.54 -10.99 3.74
N TYR A 40 0.12 -10.40 2.74
CA TYR A 40 -0.15 -9.06 2.20
C TYR A 40 -0.85 -9.07 0.83
N LYS A 41 -1.21 -10.25 0.32
CA LYS A 41 -2.02 -10.38 -0.91
C LYS A 41 -3.40 -9.75 -0.69
N LEU A 42 -3.82 -8.88 -1.61
CA LEU A 42 -5.11 -8.19 -1.59
C LEU A 42 -6.15 -8.88 -2.48
N GLY A 43 -5.70 -9.60 -3.51
CA GLY A 43 -6.56 -10.31 -4.46
C GLY A 43 -5.86 -10.58 -5.78
N ASN A 44 -6.64 -10.81 -6.84
CA ASN A 44 -6.16 -11.00 -8.20
C ASN A 44 -6.94 -10.12 -9.18
N LEU A 45 -6.23 -9.35 -10.01
CA LEU A 45 -6.79 -8.37 -10.95
C LEU A 45 -7.55 -9.02 -12.11
N ILE A 46 -7.19 -10.24 -12.48
CA ILE A 46 -7.84 -10.98 -13.58
C ILE A 46 -9.24 -11.44 -13.15
N GLU A 47 -9.41 -11.73 -11.86
CA GLU A 47 -10.66 -12.24 -11.30
C GLU A 47 -11.58 -11.12 -10.82
N THR A 48 -11.02 -10.08 -10.20
CA THR A 48 -11.79 -9.01 -9.54
C THR A 48 -11.33 -7.63 -10.03
N PRO A 49 -12.25 -6.74 -10.45
CA PRO A 49 -11.89 -5.38 -10.81
C PRO A 49 -11.15 -4.65 -9.69
N LEU A 50 -10.10 -3.90 -10.03
CA LEU A 50 -9.24 -3.21 -9.06
C LEU A 50 -10.03 -2.36 -8.05
N ILE A 51 -11.05 -1.64 -8.51
CA ILE A 51 -11.87 -0.79 -7.64
C ILE A 51 -12.56 -1.61 -6.55
N GLN A 52 -13.01 -2.84 -6.84
CA GLN A 52 -13.65 -3.70 -5.85
C GLN A 52 -12.62 -4.30 -4.86
N LEU A 53 -11.38 -4.50 -5.31
CA LEU A 53 -10.29 -4.97 -4.45
C LEU A 53 -9.80 -3.89 -3.48
N LEU A 54 -9.90 -2.61 -3.85
CA LEU A 54 -9.35 -1.51 -3.06
C LEU A 54 -10.40 -0.70 -2.30
N ASP A 55 -11.60 -0.58 -2.85
CA ASP A 55 -12.65 0.20 -2.22
C ASP A 55 -13.04 -0.42 -0.88
N ASN A 56 -12.94 0.38 0.18
CA ASN A 56 -13.14 -0.05 1.56
C ASN A 56 -12.36 -1.29 2.01
N ASN A 57 -11.22 -1.60 1.38
CA ASN A 57 -10.36 -2.69 1.82
C ASN A 57 -9.65 -2.32 3.13
N THR A 58 -10.22 -2.77 4.24
CA THR A 58 -9.71 -2.52 5.61
C THR A 58 -8.28 -3.04 5.78
N LYS A 59 -7.91 -4.16 5.13
CA LYS A 59 -6.55 -4.69 5.19
C LYS A 59 -5.55 -3.71 4.59
N GLN A 60 -5.86 -3.13 3.42
CA GLN A 60 -4.97 -2.15 2.78
C GLN A 60 -4.92 -0.82 3.56
N LYS A 61 -6.05 -0.34 4.08
CA LYS A 61 -6.10 0.86 4.93
C LYS A 61 -5.25 0.69 6.20
N ASN A 62 -5.37 -0.46 6.86
CA ASN A 62 -4.59 -0.76 8.07
C ASN A 62 -3.10 -0.91 7.76
N PHE A 63 -2.74 -1.60 6.67
CA PHE A 63 -1.35 -1.71 6.22
C PHE A 63 -0.70 -0.33 6.05
N GLY A 64 -1.39 0.58 5.35
CA GLY A 64 -0.90 1.93 5.12
C GLY A 64 -0.72 2.77 6.39
N ALA A 65 -1.66 2.64 7.32
CA ALA A 65 -1.61 3.30 8.62
C ALA A 65 -0.49 2.76 9.52
N SER A 66 -0.14 1.47 9.43
CA SER A 66 0.92 0.84 10.25
C SER A 66 2.27 1.54 10.15
N LYS A 67 2.57 2.21 9.03
CA LYS A 67 3.81 2.98 8.86
C LYS A 67 3.99 4.05 9.93
N ILE A 68 2.92 4.76 10.30
CA ILE A 68 2.99 5.83 11.31
C ILE A 68 3.36 5.26 12.69
N PHE A 69 2.89 4.05 13.00
CA PHE A 69 3.20 3.38 14.25
C PHE A 69 4.65 2.92 14.27
N SER A 70 5.17 2.44 13.12
CA SER A 70 6.57 2.05 13.00
C SER A 70 7.55 3.21 13.19
N PHE A 71 7.16 4.45 12.87
CA PHE A 71 8.00 5.65 13.10
C PHE A 71 7.94 6.19 14.52
N ARG A 72 6.95 5.80 15.33
CA ARG A 72 6.79 6.27 16.72
C ARG A 72 7.55 5.43 17.75
N THR A 73 8.03 4.26 17.35
CA THR A 73 8.79 3.31 18.20
C THR A 73 10.29 3.29 17.91
N VAL A 74 10.76 4.13 16.97
CA VAL A 74 12.18 4.46 16.73
C VAL A 74 12.43 5.89 17.20
#